data_AF-A0AAN8GAH3-F1
#
_entry.id   AF-A0AAN8GAH3-F1
#
_cell.length_a   1.000
_cell.length_b   1.000
_cell.length_c   1.000
_cell.angle_alpha   90.00
_cell.angle_beta   90.00
_cell.angle_gamma   90.00
#
_symmetry.space_group_name_H-M   'P 1'
#
loop_
_entity.id
_entity.type
_entity.pdbx_description
1 polymer ?
#
loop_
_entity_poly.entity_id
_entity_poly.type
_entity_poly.pdbx_seq_one_letter_code
_entity_poly.pdbx_strand_id
1 'polypeptide(L)'
;MNSVNCDIIGLCETFLVSNNVLDIPGYKWFGNNRKQIHRRSKRGNGGVGFLIKRDLIGTVFNIKVLDTSIEDILWLHITGMGTDLSMCIAICYLPPEGSTRPNEAEAFFENLTNQIYEYQQLGSIQIFGDFNARCADDSDTVEWVDGIGPREILDFNKNHHGKLFLDFLVVTNFVMLNGRVGVQDFTSISTKGKAVVDYVCVPHESLETIKHFNVLTMTDAIADIKLQPTSIPDHSMLIWEIHVDYKFNQRQHDVISPGHSLKRYQLRETPDDFLSFSNIDPLLYEKITAIEGNLQCQKDIQRAYSDFLELIKTEMDIKIPCKKTSALNFDIKKNNRTRKPYWNVELAAQWSHARNCEKLWLKSNSHVNKGKLKSEFCQARKCFDQLHRKVKRQYRQKLQDELTEKFECTNSTEFWKTIGQIGISNYRQNKIPWAVINEEGSLVTDP
;
A
#
# COMPACT_ATOMS: atom_id res chain seq x y z
N MET A 1 34.01 10.28 6.08
CA MET A 1 32.76 9.51 6.11
C MET A 1 32.99 8.23 5.32
N ASN A 2 32.43 7.11 5.80
CA ASN A 2 32.57 5.79 5.18
C ASN A 2 31.94 5.79 3.78
N SER A 3 32.56 5.10 2.82
CA SER A 3 31.97 4.75 1.54
C SER A 3 30.50 4.33 1.71
N VAL A 4 29.58 4.96 0.99
CA VAL A 4 28.14 4.71 1.03
C VAL A 4 27.86 3.20 0.98
N ASN A 5 27.50 2.60 2.11
CA ASN A 5 27.36 1.15 2.29
C ASN A 5 25.89 0.73 2.35
N CYS A 6 25.12 1.01 1.29
CA CYS A 6 23.69 0.75 1.25
C CYS A 6 23.36 -0.75 1.13
N ASP A 7 22.35 -1.21 1.87
CA ASP A 7 21.87 -2.60 1.79
C ASP A 7 21.12 -2.88 0.48
N ILE A 8 20.37 -1.88 0.02
CA ILE A 8 19.57 -1.88 -1.20
C ILE A 8 19.87 -0.59 -1.95
N ILE A 9 20.11 -0.70 -3.26
CA ILE A 9 20.33 0.44 -4.16
C ILE A 9 19.35 0.30 -5.31
N GLY A 10 18.53 1.32 -5.56
CA GLY A 10 17.73 1.40 -6.79
C GLY A 10 18.44 2.26 -7.83
N LEU A 11 18.33 1.87 -9.10
CA LEU A 11 18.95 2.55 -10.24
C LEU A 11 17.91 2.84 -11.30
N CYS A 12 17.91 4.08 -11.79
CA CYS A 12 17.18 4.51 -12.98
C CYS A 12 18.14 4.65 -14.17
N GLU A 13 17.58 4.69 -15.39
CA GLU A 13 18.34 4.84 -16.63
C GLU A 13 19.54 3.89 -16.74
N THR A 14 19.32 2.60 -16.45
CA THR A 14 20.40 1.59 -16.48
C THR A 14 20.95 1.33 -17.88
N PHE A 15 20.15 1.66 -18.90
CA PHE A 15 20.41 1.44 -20.31
C PHE A 15 20.66 -0.04 -20.72
N LEU A 16 20.35 -0.98 -19.84
CA LEU A 16 20.53 -2.40 -20.06
C LEU A 16 19.42 -2.97 -20.96
N VAL A 17 19.77 -4.02 -21.69
CA VAL A 17 18.91 -4.66 -22.69
C VAL A 17 18.79 -6.13 -22.39
N SER A 18 17.58 -6.67 -22.56
CA SER A 18 17.28 -8.10 -22.44
C SER A 18 17.80 -8.66 -21.11
N ASN A 19 18.62 -9.71 -21.13
CA ASN A 19 19.10 -10.39 -19.94
C ASN A 19 20.45 -9.87 -19.44
N ASN A 20 20.90 -8.69 -19.89
CA ASN A 20 22.15 -8.11 -19.40
C ASN A 20 22.05 -7.83 -17.90
N VAL A 21 23.12 -8.08 -17.17
CA VAL A 21 23.17 -7.89 -15.71
C VAL A 21 24.27 -6.91 -15.35
N LEU A 22 24.04 -6.13 -14.30
CA LEU A 22 25.12 -5.38 -13.65
C LEU A 22 25.82 -6.31 -12.67
N ASP A 23 27.09 -6.59 -12.91
CA ASP A 23 27.92 -7.37 -12.00
C ASP A 23 28.72 -6.44 -11.10
N ILE A 24 28.20 -6.22 -9.89
CA ILE A 24 28.89 -5.47 -8.84
C ILE A 24 29.29 -6.45 -7.72
N PRO A 25 30.58 -6.48 -7.31
CA PRO A 25 31.02 -7.30 -6.20
C PRO A 25 30.17 -7.08 -4.95
N GLY A 26 29.76 -8.16 -4.28
CA GLY A 26 28.91 -8.09 -3.09
C GLY A 26 27.41 -7.85 -3.34
N TYR A 27 26.97 -7.49 -4.55
CA TYR A 27 25.55 -7.20 -4.84
C TYR A 27 24.91 -8.15 -5.86
N LYS A 28 23.62 -8.45 -5.69
CA LYS A 28 22.79 -9.16 -6.66
C LYS A 28 21.90 -8.18 -7.41
N TRP A 29 21.90 -8.29 -8.73
CA TRP A 29 21.07 -7.48 -9.63
C TRP A 29 19.66 -8.06 -9.81
N PHE A 30 18.66 -7.19 -9.71
CA PHE A 30 17.26 -7.43 -10.07
C PHE A 30 16.84 -6.33 -11.04
N GLY A 31 16.86 -6.61 -12.35
CA GLY A 31 16.59 -5.61 -13.39
C GLY A 31 15.27 -5.80 -14.11
N ASN A 32 14.57 -4.69 -14.39
CA ASN A 32 13.55 -4.62 -15.42
C ASN A 32 14.14 -3.92 -16.66
N ASN A 33 14.95 -4.69 -17.38
CA ASN A 33 15.69 -4.23 -18.54
C ASN A 33 14.79 -4.08 -19.76
N ARG A 34 15.25 -3.28 -20.73
CA ARG A 34 14.51 -3.06 -21.97
C ARG A 34 14.49 -4.31 -22.86
N LYS A 35 13.28 -4.73 -23.27
CA LYS A 35 13.08 -5.87 -24.17
C LYS A 35 13.25 -5.49 -25.64
N GLN A 36 12.85 -4.27 -26.02
CA GLN A 36 12.94 -3.79 -27.41
C GLN A 36 13.84 -2.55 -27.51
N ILE A 37 14.77 -2.58 -28.45
CA ILE A 37 15.59 -1.42 -28.81
C ILE A 37 15.03 -0.86 -30.12
N HIS A 38 14.78 0.44 -30.19
CA HIS A 38 14.46 1.08 -31.47
C HIS A 38 15.59 0.82 -32.47
N ARG A 39 15.26 0.52 -33.75
CA ARG A 39 16.24 0.08 -34.78
C ARG A 39 17.45 1.01 -34.98
N ARG A 40 17.35 2.28 -34.55
CA ARG A 40 18.43 3.29 -34.62
C ARG A 40 19.18 3.52 -33.30
N SER A 41 18.75 2.94 -32.19
CA SER A 41 19.39 3.14 -30.88
C SER A 41 20.49 2.11 -30.65
N LYS A 42 21.65 2.56 -30.15
CA LYS A 42 22.79 1.69 -29.78
C LYS A 42 22.64 1.10 -28.37
N ARG A 43 21.71 1.62 -27.55
CA ARG A 43 21.46 1.22 -26.16
C ARG A 43 19.95 1.09 -25.92
N GLY A 44 19.55 0.33 -24.89
CA GLY A 44 18.16 0.39 -24.43
C GLY A 44 17.96 1.73 -23.72
N ASN A 45 17.07 2.61 -24.15
CA ASN A 45 16.84 3.87 -23.42
C ASN A 45 15.93 3.60 -22.22
N GLY A 46 16.27 4.13 -21.02
CA GLY A 46 15.54 3.88 -19.77
C GLY A 46 16.00 2.62 -19.04
N GLY A 47 15.07 1.90 -18.41
CA GLY A 47 15.33 0.69 -17.63
C GLY A 47 15.67 0.98 -16.17
N VAL A 48 15.13 0.17 -15.28
CA VAL A 48 15.28 0.32 -13.82
C VAL A 48 15.72 -0.99 -13.19
N GLY A 49 16.31 -0.92 -12.00
CA GLY A 49 16.57 -2.13 -11.23
C GLY A 49 17.12 -1.88 -9.83
N PHE A 50 17.34 -2.97 -9.11
CA PHE A 50 17.90 -2.98 -7.77
C PHE A 50 19.20 -3.76 -7.71
N LEU A 51 20.14 -3.27 -6.91
CA LEU A 51 21.27 -4.01 -6.39
C LEU A 51 21.04 -4.25 -4.90
N ILE A 52 21.03 -5.50 -4.48
CA ILE A 52 20.84 -5.89 -3.08
C ILE A 52 22.06 -6.67 -2.62
N LYS A 53 22.59 -6.35 -1.44
CA LYS A 53 23.73 -7.06 -0.84
C LYS A 53 23.47 -8.57 -0.77
N ARG A 54 24.40 -9.36 -1.33
CA ARG A 54 24.28 -10.83 -1.50
C ARG A 54 24.21 -11.55 -0.17
N ASP A 55 24.97 -11.09 0.81
CA ASP A 55 25.06 -11.63 2.17
C ASP A 55 23.80 -11.37 3.01
N LEU A 56 22.90 -10.47 2.58
CA LEU A 56 21.59 -10.27 3.21
C LEU A 56 20.49 -11.15 2.60
N ILE A 57 20.67 -11.63 1.37
CA ILE A 57 19.66 -12.44 0.67
C ILE A 57 19.69 -13.88 1.19
N GLY A 58 18.56 -14.36 1.69
CA GLY A 58 18.39 -15.70 2.26
C GLY A 58 18.87 -15.83 3.71
N THR A 59 19.52 -14.79 4.25
CA THR A 59 19.98 -14.73 5.65
C THR A 59 19.12 -13.76 6.46
N VAL A 60 18.93 -12.54 5.96
CA VAL A 60 18.17 -11.46 6.59
C VAL A 60 16.88 -11.22 5.82
N PHE A 61 16.92 -11.25 4.48
CA PHE A 61 15.78 -10.95 3.62
C PHE A 61 15.49 -12.07 2.61
N ASN A 62 14.20 -12.34 2.40
CA ASN A 62 13.70 -12.94 1.17
C ASN A 62 13.24 -11.83 0.23
N ILE A 63 13.68 -11.93 -1.03
CA ILE A 63 13.35 -10.98 -2.08
C ILE A 63 12.51 -11.67 -3.14
N LYS A 64 11.34 -11.11 -3.44
CA LYS A 64 10.47 -11.54 -4.53
C LYS A 64 10.19 -10.38 -5.47
N VAL A 65 10.42 -10.57 -6.76
CA VAL A 65 9.96 -9.62 -7.78
C VAL A 65 8.44 -9.72 -7.88
N LEU A 66 7.74 -8.61 -7.68
CA LEU A 66 6.27 -8.56 -7.75
C LEU A 66 5.79 -8.28 -9.17
N ASP A 67 6.33 -7.24 -9.81
CA ASP A 67 5.86 -6.79 -11.10
C ASP A 67 7.01 -6.29 -12.00
N THR A 68 6.95 -6.69 -13.26
CA THR A 68 7.84 -6.29 -14.37
C THR A 68 7.04 -6.04 -15.66
N SER A 69 5.71 -5.96 -15.56
CA SER A 69 4.79 -5.82 -16.69
C SER A 69 4.86 -4.43 -17.31
N ILE A 70 5.18 -3.42 -16.51
CA ILE A 70 5.31 -2.02 -16.91
C ILE A 70 6.80 -1.71 -17.04
N GLU A 71 7.19 -1.19 -18.19
CA GLU A 71 8.56 -0.72 -18.38
C GLU A 71 8.84 0.46 -17.45
N ASP A 72 10.09 0.55 -16.95
CA ASP A 72 10.55 1.61 -16.05
C ASP A 72 9.87 1.65 -14.66
N ILE A 73 9.09 0.62 -14.30
CA ILE A 73 8.68 0.35 -12.92
C ILE A 73 9.14 -1.05 -12.56
N LEU A 74 9.75 -1.20 -11.39
CA LEU A 74 10.07 -2.51 -10.83
C LEU A 74 9.70 -2.55 -9.36
N TRP A 75 8.88 -3.55 -9.00
CA TRP A 75 8.47 -3.80 -7.63
C TRP A 75 9.19 -5.01 -7.04
N LEU A 76 9.72 -4.84 -5.83
CA LEU A 76 10.22 -5.93 -5.01
C LEU A 76 9.42 -6.03 -3.70
N HIS A 77 9.10 -7.26 -3.31
CA HIS A 77 8.62 -7.59 -1.98
C HIS A 77 9.78 -8.16 -1.16
N ILE A 78 10.05 -7.51 -0.05
CA ILE A 78 11.12 -7.82 0.89
C ILE A 78 10.47 -8.31 2.17
N THR A 79 10.74 -9.55 2.53
CA THR A 79 10.30 -10.13 3.80
C THR A 79 11.49 -10.51 4.65
N GLY A 80 11.46 -10.19 5.93
CA GLY A 80 12.57 -10.51 6.83
C GLY A 80 12.53 -11.97 7.30
N MET A 81 13.66 -12.66 7.23
CA MET A 81 13.81 -14.03 7.70
C MET A 81 13.64 -14.09 9.22
N GLY A 82 12.62 -14.83 9.71
CA GLY A 82 12.36 -14.96 11.14
C GLY A 82 11.78 -13.70 11.81
N THR A 83 11.28 -12.76 11.01
CA THR A 83 10.67 -11.51 11.50
C THR A 83 9.31 -11.28 10.83
N ASP A 84 8.57 -10.29 11.32
CA ASP A 84 7.34 -9.77 10.72
C ASP A 84 7.58 -8.64 9.71
N LEU A 85 8.85 -8.30 9.41
CA LEU A 85 9.18 -7.34 8.37
C LEU A 85 8.59 -7.78 7.03
N SER A 86 7.76 -6.91 6.46
CA SER A 86 7.21 -7.04 5.13
C SER A 86 7.10 -5.67 4.48
N MET A 87 7.84 -5.47 3.38
CA MET A 87 7.94 -4.19 2.68
C MET A 87 7.88 -4.39 1.17
N CYS A 88 7.11 -3.57 0.48
CA CYS A 88 7.06 -3.51 -0.98
C CYS A 88 7.73 -2.21 -1.43
N ILE A 89 8.86 -2.33 -2.13
CA ILE A 89 9.59 -1.18 -2.66
C ILE A 89 9.46 -1.11 -4.18
N ALA A 90 9.30 0.10 -4.70
CA ALA A 90 9.22 0.37 -6.13
C ALA A 90 10.28 1.38 -6.56
N ILE A 91 11.04 1.04 -7.60
CA ILE A 91 11.88 1.97 -8.34
C ILE A 91 11.17 2.39 -9.62
N CYS A 92 11.11 3.68 -9.86
CA CYS A 92 10.32 4.32 -10.89
C CYS A 92 11.18 5.25 -11.76
N TYR A 93 11.03 5.17 -13.08
CA TYR A 93 11.58 6.14 -14.01
C TYR A 93 10.49 6.64 -14.97
N LEU A 94 10.11 7.92 -14.84
CA LEU A 94 9.22 8.59 -15.78
C LEU A 94 10.09 9.45 -16.71
N PRO A 95 10.11 9.20 -18.05
CA PRO A 95 10.90 10.00 -18.98
C PRO A 95 10.53 11.48 -18.94
N PRO A 96 11.44 12.41 -19.27
CA PRO A 96 11.14 13.84 -19.25
C PRO A 96 10.05 14.24 -20.25
N GLU A 97 9.39 15.37 -19.97
CA GLU A 97 8.43 15.99 -20.89
C GLU A 97 9.11 16.30 -22.24
N GLY A 98 8.38 16.05 -23.33
CA GLY A 98 8.93 16.22 -24.68
C GLY A 98 9.95 15.16 -25.10
N SER A 99 10.17 14.12 -24.28
CA SER A 99 10.91 12.94 -24.71
C SER A 99 10.28 12.33 -25.97
N THR A 100 11.13 11.79 -26.84
CA THR A 100 10.69 11.06 -28.05
C THR A 100 10.01 9.73 -27.73
N ARG A 101 10.06 9.31 -26.46
CA ARG A 101 9.42 8.11 -25.96
C ARG A 101 7.91 8.36 -25.79
N PRO A 102 7.04 7.37 -26.07
CA PRO A 102 5.64 7.44 -25.66
C PRO A 102 5.61 7.65 -24.14
N ASN A 103 5.16 8.84 -23.74
CA ASN A 103 5.10 9.25 -22.36
C ASN A 103 3.65 9.64 -22.06
N GLU A 104 2.92 8.68 -21.47
CA GLU A 104 1.60 8.92 -20.91
C GLU A 104 1.74 8.97 -19.39
N ALA A 105 2.20 10.12 -18.88
CA ALA A 105 2.40 10.33 -17.45
C ALA A 105 1.13 10.03 -16.64
N GLU A 106 -0.06 10.34 -17.17
CA GLU A 106 -1.33 9.95 -16.55
C GLU A 106 -1.47 8.43 -16.39
N ALA A 107 -1.15 7.66 -17.44
CA ALA A 107 -1.22 6.21 -17.41
C ALA A 107 -0.16 5.62 -16.46
N PHE A 108 1.03 6.24 -16.41
CA PHE A 108 2.09 5.86 -15.47
C PHE A 108 1.61 5.96 -14.02
N PHE A 109 1.05 7.11 -13.62
CA PHE A 109 0.55 7.30 -12.25
C PHE A 109 -0.73 6.50 -11.96
N GLU A 110 -1.61 6.28 -12.95
CA GLU A 110 -2.78 5.40 -12.79
C GLU A 110 -2.35 3.96 -12.52
N ASN A 111 -1.38 3.45 -13.29
CA ASN A 111 -0.83 2.13 -13.09
C ASN A 111 -0.14 1.99 -11.72
N LEU A 112 0.68 2.95 -11.33
CA LEU A 112 1.34 2.96 -10.03
C LEU A 112 0.33 2.99 -8.88
N THR A 113 -0.76 3.75 -9.04
CA THR A 113 -1.88 3.77 -8.09
C THR A 113 -2.54 2.39 -7.95
N ASN A 114 -2.78 1.70 -9.08
CA ASN A 114 -3.36 0.36 -9.07
C ASN A 114 -2.43 -0.65 -8.38
N GLN A 115 -1.13 -0.59 -8.67
CA GLN A 115 -0.11 -1.44 -8.03
C GLN A 115 -0.01 -1.19 -6.52
N ILE A 116 -0.08 0.06 -6.06
CA ILE A 116 -0.17 0.37 -4.62
C ILE A 116 -1.38 -0.33 -4.00
N TYR A 117 -2.55 -0.24 -4.63
CA TYR A 117 -3.75 -0.88 -4.09
C TYR A 117 -3.67 -2.41 -4.05
N GLU A 118 -2.94 -3.00 -4.98
CA GLU A 118 -2.67 -4.43 -5.02
C GLU A 118 -1.70 -4.86 -3.92
N TYR A 119 -0.62 -4.08 -3.69
CA TYR A 119 0.49 -4.49 -2.81
C TYR A 119 0.40 -3.94 -1.38
N GLN A 120 -0.48 -2.98 -1.08
CA GLN A 120 -0.62 -2.39 0.26
C GLN A 120 -1.00 -3.41 1.34
N GLN A 121 -1.59 -4.55 0.96
CA GLN A 121 -1.94 -5.63 1.89
C GLN A 121 -0.79 -6.61 2.13
N LEU A 122 0.30 -6.51 1.33
CA LEU A 122 1.46 -7.38 1.47
C LEU A 122 2.43 -6.84 2.53
N GLY A 123 2.61 -5.53 2.62
CA GLY A 123 3.55 -4.89 3.54
C GLY A 123 3.56 -3.37 3.39
N SER A 124 4.42 -2.70 4.16
CA SER A 124 4.62 -1.25 4.03
C SER A 124 5.15 -0.91 2.63
N ILE A 125 4.70 0.19 2.05
CA ILE A 125 5.10 0.56 0.68
C ILE A 125 6.11 1.69 0.72
N GLN A 126 7.13 1.64 -0.15
CA GLN A 126 7.96 2.80 -0.48
C GLN A 126 8.14 2.89 -1.98
N ILE A 127 8.13 4.11 -2.50
CA ILE A 127 8.28 4.36 -3.94
C ILE A 127 9.34 5.43 -4.10
N PHE A 128 10.28 5.21 -5.00
CA PHE A 128 11.31 6.19 -5.28
C PHE A 128 11.83 6.09 -6.70
N GLY A 129 12.61 7.10 -7.09
CA GLY A 129 13.27 7.16 -8.40
C GLY A 129 13.11 8.53 -9.06
N ASP A 130 13.37 8.59 -10.36
CA ASP A 130 13.33 9.82 -11.15
C ASP A 130 11.95 9.94 -11.82
N PHE A 131 11.16 10.89 -11.35
CA PHE A 131 9.84 11.15 -11.89
C PHE A 131 9.85 12.24 -12.97
N ASN A 132 10.99 12.89 -13.23
CA ASN A 132 11.08 14.09 -14.07
C ASN A 132 9.97 15.11 -13.77
N ALA A 133 9.59 15.20 -12.50
CA ALA A 133 8.45 15.96 -12.00
C ALA A 133 8.98 17.13 -11.19
N ARG A 134 8.70 18.38 -11.62
CA ARG A 134 9.12 19.58 -10.90
C ARG A 134 7.90 20.16 -10.19
N CYS A 135 7.92 20.13 -8.87
CA CYS A 135 6.74 20.41 -8.05
C CYS A 135 6.71 21.83 -7.46
N ALA A 136 7.86 22.51 -7.40
CA ALA A 136 8.00 23.79 -6.71
C ALA A 136 7.37 23.82 -5.31
N ASP A 137 6.60 24.86 -5.02
CA ASP A 137 5.94 25.14 -3.76
C ASP A 137 4.55 24.50 -3.64
N ASP A 138 4.10 23.72 -4.64
CA ASP A 138 2.82 23.03 -4.54
C ASP A 138 2.89 21.90 -3.50
N SER A 139 1.82 21.75 -2.73
CA SER A 139 1.73 20.78 -1.65
C SER A 139 1.37 19.38 -2.15
N ASP A 140 2.09 18.38 -1.65
CA ASP A 140 1.78 16.94 -1.75
C ASP A 140 0.86 16.46 -0.61
N THR A 141 0.44 17.37 0.26
CA THR A 141 -0.52 17.14 1.35
C THR A 141 -1.72 18.06 1.23
N VAL A 142 -2.84 17.64 1.80
CA VAL A 142 -4.03 18.46 1.97
C VAL A 142 -3.88 19.25 3.28
N GLU A 143 -3.72 20.56 3.13
CA GLU A 143 -3.61 21.49 4.26
C GLU A 143 -4.78 21.27 5.25
N TRP A 144 -4.48 21.31 6.56
CA TRP A 144 -5.43 21.09 7.66
C TRP A 144 -5.97 19.66 7.82
N VAL A 145 -5.69 18.75 6.88
CA VAL A 145 -6.13 17.35 6.98
C VAL A 145 -4.99 16.45 7.45
N ASP A 146 -3.83 16.57 6.83
CA ASP A 146 -2.79 15.55 7.00
C ASP A 146 -1.87 15.81 8.21
N GLY A 147 -1.88 17.02 8.77
CA GLY A 147 -1.03 17.39 9.91
C GLY A 147 0.48 17.39 9.64
N ILE A 148 0.88 17.24 8.37
CA ILE A 148 2.29 17.18 7.95
C ILE A 148 2.79 18.58 7.58
N GLY A 149 3.96 18.94 8.11
CA GLY A 149 4.61 20.23 7.84
C GLY A 149 4.98 20.44 6.36
N PRO A 150 5.15 21.72 5.96
CA PRO A 150 5.53 22.07 4.59
C PRO A 150 6.94 21.58 4.24
N ARG A 151 7.20 21.44 2.95
CA ARG A 151 8.55 21.13 2.44
C ARG A 151 9.42 22.39 2.42
N GLU A 152 10.71 22.23 2.66
CA GLU A 152 11.74 23.13 2.15
C GLU A 152 11.77 23.04 0.61
N ILE A 153 11.74 24.20 -0.04
CA ILE A 153 11.64 24.31 -1.49
C ILE A 153 12.99 24.75 -2.06
N LEU A 154 13.61 23.86 -2.84
CA LEU A 154 14.87 24.13 -3.53
C LEU A 154 14.69 24.52 -5.01
N ASP A 155 13.75 23.85 -5.70
CA ASP A 155 13.46 24.07 -7.12
C ASP A 155 12.09 24.70 -7.30
N PHE A 156 12.02 26.00 -7.62
CA PHE A 156 10.76 26.75 -7.80
C PHE A 156 10.08 26.56 -9.16
N ASN A 157 10.59 25.71 -10.03
CA ASN A 157 9.98 25.46 -11.33
C ASN A 157 8.89 24.38 -11.27
N LYS A 158 7.90 24.51 -12.13
CA LYS A 158 6.78 23.56 -12.26
C LYS A 158 6.70 22.98 -13.66
N ASN A 159 6.28 21.73 -13.77
CA ASN A 159 5.92 21.10 -15.04
C ASN A 159 4.62 20.28 -14.92
N HIS A 160 4.12 19.75 -16.04
CA HIS A 160 2.89 18.94 -16.07
C HIS A 160 3.04 17.64 -15.28
N HIS A 161 4.21 16.99 -15.34
CA HIS A 161 4.52 15.83 -14.51
C HIS A 161 4.44 16.14 -13.02
N GLY A 162 4.96 17.29 -12.57
CA GLY A 162 4.86 17.78 -11.20
C GLY A 162 3.42 17.83 -10.72
N LYS A 163 2.52 18.42 -11.52
CA LYS A 163 1.09 18.46 -11.20
C LYS A 163 0.49 17.06 -11.06
N LEU A 164 0.75 16.15 -12.01
CA LEU A 164 0.23 14.79 -11.95
C LEU A 164 0.79 13.97 -10.79
N PHE A 165 2.07 14.19 -10.46
CA PHE A 165 2.75 13.54 -9.36
C PHE A 165 2.16 13.96 -8.02
N LEU A 166 1.93 15.26 -7.82
CA LEU A 166 1.26 15.76 -6.62
C LEU A 166 -0.18 15.24 -6.49
N ASP A 167 -0.94 15.25 -7.59
CA ASP A 167 -2.27 14.62 -7.64
C ASP A 167 -2.21 13.14 -7.22
N PHE A 168 -1.20 12.40 -7.70
CA PHE A 168 -0.96 11.01 -7.35
C PHE A 168 -0.64 10.81 -5.87
N LEU A 169 0.26 11.62 -5.29
CA LEU A 169 0.66 11.53 -3.88
C LEU A 169 -0.53 11.80 -2.95
N VAL A 170 -1.28 12.87 -3.22
CA VAL A 170 -2.52 13.20 -2.50
C VAL A 170 -3.55 12.06 -2.67
N VAL A 171 -3.65 11.45 -3.86
CA VAL A 171 -4.58 10.35 -4.10
C VAL A 171 -4.15 9.07 -3.38
N THR A 172 -2.87 8.83 -3.17
CA THR A 172 -2.37 7.58 -2.59
C THR A 172 -2.08 7.70 -1.10
N ASN A 173 -2.22 8.89 -0.52
CA ASN A 173 -1.84 9.20 0.87
C ASN A 173 -0.34 8.99 1.11
N PHE A 174 0.47 9.43 0.13
CA PHE A 174 1.92 9.44 0.19
C PHE A 174 2.42 10.87 0.39
N VAL A 175 3.63 10.99 0.92
CA VAL A 175 4.40 12.23 1.01
C VAL A 175 5.81 12.03 0.51
N MET A 176 6.40 13.11 0.00
CA MET A 176 7.82 13.17 -0.31
C MET A 176 8.65 13.35 0.95
N LEU A 177 9.78 12.64 1.03
CA LEU A 177 10.81 12.89 2.04
C LEU A 177 11.66 14.13 1.71
N ASN A 178 11.85 14.40 0.42
CA ASN A 178 12.55 15.58 -0.08
C ASN A 178 11.90 16.85 0.48
N GLY A 179 12.72 17.73 1.03
CA GLY A 179 12.32 18.96 1.70
C GLY A 179 11.75 18.76 3.10
N ARG A 180 11.70 17.55 3.66
CA ARG A 180 11.10 17.31 5.00
C ARG A 180 12.06 16.73 6.03
N VAL A 181 12.87 15.77 5.62
CA VAL A 181 13.70 14.99 6.56
C VAL A 181 15.16 15.17 6.18
N GLY A 182 16.00 15.50 7.15
CA GLY A 182 17.46 15.55 6.97
C GLY A 182 17.94 16.58 5.94
N VAL A 183 19.01 16.26 5.21
CA VAL A 183 19.76 17.22 4.37
C VAL A 183 19.23 17.21 2.94
N GLN A 184 18.98 18.41 2.41
CA GLN A 184 18.38 18.63 1.09
C GLN A 184 19.37 19.25 0.12
N ASP A 185 19.32 18.82 -1.15
CA ASP A 185 20.01 19.46 -2.28
C ASP A 185 19.24 19.16 -3.58
N PHE A 186 19.69 19.74 -4.69
CA PHE A 186 19.22 19.38 -6.02
C PHE A 186 19.55 17.92 -6.35
N THR A 187 18.56 17.23 -6.88
CA THR A 187 18.70 15.81 -7.23
C THR A 187 19.21 15.63 -8.66
N SER A 188 19.12 16.67 -9.49
CA SER A 188 19.74 16.74 -10.81
C SER A 188 20.53 18.04 -10.96
N ILE A 189 21.80 17.92 -11.36
CA ILE A 189 22.76 19.01 -11.57
C ILE A 189 23.50 18.74 -12.89
N SER A 190 23.18 19.51 -13.92
CA SER A 190 23.82 19.42 -15.23
C SER A 190 24.34 20.78 -15.70
N THR A 191 25.01 20.81 -16.85
CA THR A 191 25.40 22.06 -17.50
C THR A 191 24.21 22.92 -17.93
N LYS A 192 22.99 22.36 -17.99
CA LYS A 192 21.77 23.06 -18.37
C LYS A 192 21.03 23.68 -17.18
N GLY A 193 21.46 23.37 -15.96
CA GLY A 193 20.82 23.86 -14.73
C GLY A 193 20.65 22.75 -13.70
N LYS A 194 19.88 23.07 -12.66
CA LYS A 194 19.60 22.18 -11.54
C LYS A 194 18.09 21.98 -11.37
N ALA A 195 17.69 20.80 -10.91
CA ALA A 195 16.31 20.47 -10.64
C ALA A 195 16.17 19.47 -9.48
N VAL A 196 14.98 19.45 -8.87
CA VAL A 196 14.55 18.35 -7.98
C VAL A 196 13.53 17.54 -8.76
N VAL A 197 13.91 16.32 -9.14
CA VAL A 197 13.11 15.41 -9.98
C VAL A 197 13.13 13.96 -9.48
N ASP A 198 14.10 13.64 -8.63
CA ASP A 198 14.22 12.35 -7.94
C ASP A 198 13.57 12.46 -6.58
N TYR A 199 12.71 11.52 -6.25
CA TYR A 199 11.94 11.56 -5.01
C TYR A 199 11.99 10.22 -4.29
N VAL A 200 11.94 10.29 -2.96
CA VAL A 200 11.54 9.16 -2.12
C VAL A 200 10.19 9.49 -1.51
N CYS A 201 9.24 8.59 -1.68
CA CYS A 201 7.85 8.76 -1.25
C CYS A 201 7.43 7.60 -0.36
N VAL A 202 6.78 7.93 0.74
CA VAL A 202 6.30 6.98 1.73
C VAL A 202 4.84 7.28 2.09
N PRO A 203 4.04 6.29 2.52
CA PRO A 203 2.75 6.52 3.13
C PRO A 203 2.88 7.48 4.31
N HIS A 204 1.87 8.32 4.56
CA HIS A 204 1.89 9.29 5.66
C HIS A 204 2.21 8.63 7.01
N GLU A 205 1.56 7.50 7.29
CA GLU A 205 1.76 6.71 8.51
C GLU A 205 3.18 6.11 8.65
N SER A 206 3.94 6.04 7.55
CA SER A 206 5.31 5.53 7.55
C SER A 206 6.35 6.63 7.69
N LEU A 207 5.96 7.91 7.72
CA LEU A 207 6.91 9.02 7.77
C LEU A 207 7.79 8.98 9.04
N GLU A 208 7.20 8.61 10.18
CA GLU A 208 7.91 8.49 11.47
C GLU A 208 8.93 7.35 11.49
N THR A 209 8.82 6.39 10.57
CA THR A 209 9.78 5.28 10.46
C THR A 209 11.10 5.72 9.81
N ILE A 210 11.15 6.90 9.19
CA ILE A 210 12.35 7.39 8.50
C ILE A 210 13.26 8.09 9.51
N LYS A 211 14.44 7.50 9.76
CA LYS A 211 15.42 8.03 10.71
C LYS A 211 16.35 9.06 10.09
N HIS A 212 16.73 8.82 8.84
CA HIS A 212 17.69 9.66 8.14
C HIS A 212 17.30 9.76 6.67
N PHE A 213 17.52 10.93 6.09
CA PHE A 213 17.42 11.20 4.65
C PHE A 213 18.48 12.22 4.27
N ASN A 214 19.18 11.99 3.16
CA ASN A 214 20.20 12.87 2.64
C ASN A 214 20.25 12.82 1.10
N VAL A 215 20.41 13.98 0.48
CA VAL A 215 20.77 14.11 -0.93
C VAL A 215 22.29 14.31 -1.02
N LEU A 216 23.01 13.31 -1.52
CA LEU A 216 24.45 13.36 -1.73
C LEU A 216 24.75 13.69 -3.21
N THR A 217 25.29 14.87 -3.47
CA THR A 217 25.65 15.25 -4.84
C THR A 217 26.78 14.37 -5.38
N MET A 218 26.82 14.15 -6.69
CA MET A 218 27.91 13.36 -7.28
C MET A 218 29.28 14.00 -7.10
N THR A 219 29.34 15.34 -7.04
CA THR A 219 30.59 16.06 -6.74
C THR A 219 31.12 15.70 -5.35
N ASP A 220 30.25 15.69 -4.35
CA ASP A 220 30.62 15.35 -2.97
C ASP A 220 30.96 13.85 -2.85
N ALA A 221 30.17 12.98 -3.47
CA ALA A 221 30.42 11.55 -3.50
C ALA A 221 31.80 11.23 -4.12
N ILE A 222 32.16 11.89 -5.24
CA ILE A 222 33.45 11.71 -5.91
C ILE A 222 34.61 12.22 -5.05
N ALA A 223 34.43 13.37 -4.39
CA ALA A 223 35.43 13.94 -3.49
C ALA A 223 35.77 12.98 -2.33
N ASP A 224 34.74 12.32 -1.79
CA ASP A 224 34.89 11.35 -0.69
C ASP A 224 35.62 10.07 -1.10
N ILE A 225 35.29 9.51 -2.27
CA ILE A 225 35.89 8.25 -2.75
C ILE A 225 37.19 8.45 -3.53
N LYS A 226 37.63 9.70 -3.73
CA LYS A 226 38.85 10.09 -4.45
C LYS A 226 38.96 9.46 -5.85
N LEU A 227 37.82 9.25 -6.51
CA LEU A 227 37.78 8.80 -7.90
C LEU A 227 37.94 10.01 -8.85
N GLN A 228 38.43 9.74 -10.05
CA GLN A 228 38.52 10.73 -11.14
C GLN A 228 37.77 10.19 -12.36
N PRO A 229 36.42 10.28 -12.36
CA PRO A 229 35.63 9.77 -13.48
C PRO A 229 35.80 10.65 -14.71
N THR A 230 35.66 10.05 -15.90
CA THR A 230 35.70 10.77 -17.18
C THR A 230 34.50 11.70 -17.39
N SER A 231 33.40 11.43 -16.68
CA SER A 231 32.18 12.23 -16.68
C SER A 231 31.48 12.07 -15.34
N ILE A 232 30.97 13.16 -14.80
CA ILE A 232 30.19 13.16 -13.57
C ILE A 232 28.72 12.92 -13.95
N PRO A 233 28.02 11.93 -13.37
CA PRO A 233 26.60 11.77 -13.56
C PRO A 233 25.85 13.03 -13.11
N ASP A 234 24.79 13.36 -13.82
CA ASP A 234 23.99 14.56 -13.59
C ASP A 234 22.93 14.38 -12.50
N HIS A 235 22.73 13.18 -11.96
CA HIS A 235 21.81 12.94 -10.84
C HIS A 235 22.57 12.61 -9.55
N SER A 236 22.13 13.23 -8.45
CA SER A 236 22.59 13.00 -7.08
C SER A 236 22.04 11.69 -6.50
N MET A 237 22.65 11.19 -5.44
CA MET A 237 22.16 10.01 -4.73
C MET A 237 21.21 10.41 -3.60
N LEU A 238 20.02 9.80 -3.55
CA LEU A 238 19.10 9.92 -2.42
C LEU A 238 19.32 8.71 -1.48
N ILE A 239 19.69 8.99 -0.23
CA ILE A 239 20.05 7.97 0.76
C ILE A 239 19.12 8.15 1.96
N TRP A 240 18.46 7.09 2.40
CA TRP A 240 17.61 7.12 3.58
C TRP A 240 17.71 5.84 4.39
N GLU A 241 17.41 5.98 5.68
CA GLU A 241 17.41 4.88 6.64
C GLU A 241 16.02 4.72 7.24
N ILE A 242 15.55 3.49 7.28
CA ILE A 242 14.22 3.13 7.76
C ILE A 242 14.39 2.34 9.04
N HIS A 243 13.63 2.70 10.05
CA HIS A 243 13.46 1.88 11.23
C HIS A 243 12.47 0.76 10.96
N VAL A 244 12.91 -0.46 11.22
CA VAL A 244 12.04 -1.63 11.22
C VAL A 244 11.93 -2.11 12.66
N ASP A 245 10.76 -1.94 13.27
CA ASP A 245 10.46 -2.55 14.56
C ASP A 245 10.43 -4.06 14.39
N TYR A 246 11.35 -4.77 15.02
CA TYR A 246 11.43 -6.23 14.93
C TYR A 246 10.83 -6.87 16.18
N LYS A 247 9.93 -7.83 16.00
CA LYS A 247 9.67 -8.88 17.00
C LYS A 247 10.18 -10.19 16.44
N PHE A 248 11.23 -10.75 17.03
CA PHE A 248 11.76 -12.06 16.64
C PHE A 248 10.72 -13.14 16.98
N ASN A 249 9.87 -13.43 16.01
CA ASN A 249 8.89 -14.49 16.14
C ASN A 249 9.59 -15.79 15.74
N GLN A 250 10.01 -16.59 16.72
CA GLN A 250 10.27 -18.02 16.50
C GLN A 250 8.95 -18.69 16.09
N ARG A 251 8.55 -18.56 14.83
CA ARG A 251 7.51 -19.39 14.23
C ARG A 251 8.19 -20.61 13.65
N GLN A 252 7.98 -21.75 14.30
CA GLN A 252 8.21 -23.05 13.69
C GLN A 252 7.45 -23.11 12.37
N HIS A 253 8.14 -23.58 11.33
CA HIS A 253 7.58 -23.83 10.01
C HIS A 253 6.47 -24.89 10.11
N ASP A 254 5.21 -24.46 10.13
CA ASP A 254 4.11 -25.32 9.71
C ASP A 254 4.07 -25.33 8.18
N VAL A 255 4.62 -26.39 7.60
CA VAL A 255 4.50 -26.72 6.19
C VAL A 255 3.03 -27.03 5.91
N ILE A 256 2.29 -26.06 5.38
CA ILE A 256 0.94 -26.29 4.87
C ILE A 256 1.07 -27.18 3.62
N SER A 257 0.76 -28.46 3.78
CA SER A 257 0.68 -29.41 2.68
C SER A 257 -0.50 -29.06 1.74
N PRO A 258 -0.34 -29.19 0.42
CA PRO A 258 -1.38 -28.88 -0.56
C PRO A 258 -2.46 -29.98 -0.51
N GLY A 259 -3.60 -29.68 0.12
CA GLY A 259 -4.72 -30.61 0.19
C GLY A 259 -5.84 -30.26 1.18
N HIS A 260 -5.65 -29.30 2.08
CA HIS A 260 -6.66 -28.98 3.08
C HIS A 260 -7.83 -28.18 2.49
N SER A 261 -8.98 -28.83 2.35
CA SER A 261 -10.27 -28.15 2.19
C SER A 261 -10.54 -27.28 3.43
N LEU A 262 -10.68 -25.97 3.25
CA LEU A 262 -11.08 -25.08 4.33
C LEU A 262 -12.51 -25.43 4.79
N LYS A 263 -12.62 -26.00 5.98
CA LYS A 263 -13.91 -26.27 6.65
C LYS A 263 -14.51 -24.93 7.07
N ARG A 264 -15.72 -24.62 6.61
CA ARG A 264 -16.47 -23.43 7.07
C ARG A 264 -17.62 -23.86 7.97
N TYR A 265 -17.50 -23.54 9.26
CA TYR A 265 -18.50 -23.81 10.28
C TYR A 265 -19.64 -22.79 10.23
N GLN A 266 -20.88 -23.23 10.37
CA GLN A 266 -22.06 -22.37 10.41
C GLN A 266 -22.33 -21.84 11.82
N LEU A 267 -21.52 -20.86 12.25
CA LEU A 267 -21.59 -20.24 13.59
C LEU A 267 -22.89 -19.48 13.92
N ARG A 268 -23.89 -19.51 13.03
CA ARG A 268 -25.23 -18.94 13.29
C ARG A 268 -26.14 -19.92 14.02
N GLU A 269 -25.76 -21.19 14.05
CA GLU A 269 -26.50 -22.31 14.65
C GLU A 269 -25.60 -22.98 15.70
N THR A 270 -24.82 -22.18 16.46
CA THR A 270 -24.04 -22.72 17.56
C THR A 270 -25.01 -23.19 18.65
N PRO A 271 -24.95 -24.46 19.08
CA PRO A 271 -25.82 -24.96 20.13
C PRO A 271 -25.63 -24.20 21.45
N ASP A 272 -26.70 -24.02 22.21
CA ASP A 272 -26.67 -23.37 23.53
C ASP A 272 -25.81 -24.16 24.55
N ASP A 273 -25.56 -25.44 24.27
CA ASP A 273 -24.71 -26.33 25.06
C ASP A 273 -23.25 -26.41 24.57
N PHE A 274 -22.82 -25.47 23.72
CA PHE A 274 -21.45 -25.42 23.21
C PHE A 274 -20.47 -25.09 24.34
N LEU A 275 -19.49 -25.97 24.57
CA LEU A 275 -18.53 -25.94 25.68
C LEU A 275 -19.10 -26.16 27.09
N SER A 276 -20.39 -26.45 27.25
CA SER A 276 -21.01 -26.71 28.56
C SER A 276 -21.35 -28.19 28.79
N PHE A 277 -20.67 -29.10 28.06
CA PHE A 277 -20.82 -30.53 28.27
C PHE A 277 -20.06 -30.97 29.54
N SER A 278 -20.65 -31.84 30.35
CA SER A 278 -20.11 -32.27 31.66
C SER A 278 -18.72 -32.92 31.61
N ASN A 279 -18.23 -33.30 30.43
CA ASN A 279 -16.89 -33.86 30.22
C ASN A 279 -15.86 -32.83 29.76
N ILE A 280 -16.27 -31.62 29.36
CA ILE A 280 -15.38 -30.54 28.89
C ILE A 280 -14.94 -29.67 30.05
N ASP A 281 -15.80 -29.43 31.05
CA ASP A 281 -15.44 -28.61 32.22
C ASP A 281 -14.17 -29.12 32.93
N PRO A 282 -13.99 -30.43 33.20
CA PRO A 282 -12.75 -30.92 33.80
C PRO A 282 -11.53 -30.72 32.90
N LEU A 283 -11.69 -30.85 31.58
CA LEU A 283 -10.62 -30.63 30.59
C LEU A 283 -10.27 -29.14 30.48
N LEU A 284 -11.27 -28.26 30.50
CA LEU A 284 -11.08 -26.80 30.54
C LEU A 284 -10.35 -26.39 31.81
N TYR A 285 -10.79 -26.89 32.97
CA TYR A 285 -10.12 -26.64 34.24
C TYR A 285 -8.69 -27.17 34.26
N GLU A 286 -8.45 -28.40 33.79
CA GLU A 286 -7.10 -28.97 33.68
C GLU A 286 -6.19 -28.10 32.79
N LYS A 287 -6.72 -27.64 31.65
CA LYS A 287 -5.96 -26.78 30.72
C LYS A 287 -5.74 -25.38 31.28
N ILE A 288 -6.71 -24.78 31.96
CA ILE A 288 -6.57 -23.49 32.65
C ILE A 288 -5.51 -23.62 33.75
N THR A 289 -5.57 -24.65 34.59
CA THR A 289 -4.56 -24.89 35.65
C THR A 289 -3.18 -25.19 35.06
N ALA A 290 -3.09 -25.89 33.93
CA ALA A 290 -1.82 -26.13 33.23
C ALA A 290 -1.25 -24.84 32.62
N ILE A 291 -2.11 -23.94 32.12
CA ILE A 291 -1.72 -22.60 31.68
C ILE A 291 -1.20 -21.82 32.89
N GLU A 292 -1.98 -21.70 33.96
CA GLU A 292 -1.64 -20.93 35.16
C GLU A 292 -0.37 -21.45 35.86
N GLY A 293 -0.13 -22.77 35.84
CA GLY A 293 1.03 -23.41 36.46
C GLY A 293 2.33 -23.35 35.65
N ASN A 294 2.28 -23.17 34.32
CA ASN A 294 3.45 -23.21 33.43
C ASN A 294 3.75 -21.88 32.72
N LEU A 295 3.40 -20.73 33.31
CA LEU A 295 3.66 -19.38 32.77
C LEU A 295 5.16 -18.95 32.79
N GLN A 296 6.11 -19.87 32.89
CA GLN A 296 7.53 -19.49 33.06
C GLN A 296 8.27 -19.28 31.73
N CYS A 297 7.81 -19.86 30.61
CA CYS A 297 8.41 -19.56 29.30
C CYS A 297 7.40 -19.57 28.14
N GLN A 298 7.74 -18.84 27.07
CA GLN A 298 6.88 -18.64 25.89
C GLN A 298 6.48 -19.96 25.19
N LYS A 299 7.31 -21.00 25.27
CA LYS A 299 7.02 -22.31 24.66
C LYS A 299 5.85 -23.02 25.34
N ASP A 300 5.76 -22.91 26.66
CA ASP A 300 4.70 -23.55 27.43
C ASP A 300 3.35 -22.86 27.18
N ILE A 301 3.36 -21.53 27.04
CA ILE A 301 2.19 -20.73 26.65
C ILE A 301 1.70 -21.13 25.25
N GLN A 302 2.60 -21.23 24.27
CA GLN A 302 2.24 -21.63 22.91
C GLN A 302 1.68 -23.05 22.84
N ARG A 303 2.27 -23.98 23.60
CA ARG A 303 1.79 -25.36 23.71
C ARG A 303 0.39 -25.40 24.31
N ALA A 304 0.18 -24.73 25.44
CA ALA A 304 -1.10 -24.70 26.11
C ALA A 304 -2.20 -24.02 25.27
N TYR A 305 -1.84 -22.96 24.52
CA TYR A 305 -2.75 -22.33 23.56
C TYR A 305 -3.11 -23.24 22.39
N SER A 306 -2.14 -24.01 21.87
CA SER A 306 -2.38 -24.97 20.78
C SER A 306 -3.31 -26.09 21.23
N ASP A 307 -3.09 -26.64 22.42
CA ASP A 307 -3.95 -27.65 23.05
C ASP A 307 -5.39 -27.13 23.24
N PHE A 308 -5.54 -25.87 23.67
CA PHE A 308 -6.85 -25.23 23.81
C PHE A 308 -7.55 -25.08 22.45
N LEU A 309 -6.83 -24.62 21.42
CA LEU A 309 -7.40 -24.50 20.07
C LEU A 309 -7.84 -25.86 19.51
N GLU A 310 -7.13 -26.94 19.82
CA GLU A 310 -7.50 -28.29 19.39
C GLU A 310 -8.78 -28.78 20.10
N LEU A 311 -8.93 -28.49 21.39
CA LEU A 311 -10.16 -28.76 22.14
C LEU A 311 -11.36 -28.04 21.49
N ILE A 312 -11.23 -26.74 21.22
CA ILE A 312 -12.29 -25.95 20.57
C ILE A 312 -12.61 -26.48 19.17
N LYS A 313 -11.58 -26.80 18.37
CA LYS A 313 -11.79 -27.37 17.02
C LYS A 313 -12.52 -28.69 17.07
N THR A 314 -12.19 -29.56 18.01
CA THR A 314 -12.85 -30.86 18.21
C THR A 314 -14.31 -30.66 18.55
N GLU A 315 -14.62 -29.76 19.48
CA GLU A 315 -16.00 -29.44 19.85
C GLU A 315 -16.79 -28.83 18.67
N MET A 316 -16.15 -27.93 17.91
CA MET A 316 -16.74 -27.36 16.70
C MET A 316 -17.01 -28.40 15.61
N ASP A 317 -16.11 -29.38 15.42
CA ASP A 317 -16.28 -30.48 14.47
C ASP A 317 -17.43 -31.42 14.87
N ILE A 318 -17.69 -31.57 16.18
CA ILE A 318 -18.76 -32.41 16.70
C ILE A 318 -20.12 -31.69 16.61
N LYS A 319 -20.18 -30.43 17.03
CA LYS A 319 -21.44 -29.74 17.29
C LYS A 319 -21.88 -28.74 16.22
N ILE A 320 -20.96 -28.20 15.42
CA ILE A 320 -21.30 -27.14 14.47
C ILE A 320 -21.32 -27.71 13.03
N PRO A 321 -22.47 -27.66 12.34
CA PRO A 321 -22.58 -28.13 10.96
C PRO A 321 -21.57 -27.42 10.04
N CYS A 322 -20.70 -28.20 9.40
CA CYS A 322 -19.70 -27.70 8.46
C CYS A 322 -20.17 -27.85 7.00
N LYS A 323 -20.00 -26.80 6.18
CA LYS A 323 -20.16 -26.87 4.73
C LYS A 323 -18.78 -27.00 4.06
N LYS A 324 -18.60 -28.04 3.25
CA LYS A 324 -17.46 -28.15 2.33
C LYS A 324 -17.75 -27.25 1.12
N THR A 325 -17.09 -26.10 1.02
CA THR A 325 -17.19 -25.26 -0.18
C THR A 325 -16.07 -25.60 -1.15
N SER A 326 -16.42 -26.03 -2.36
CA SER A 326 -15.49 -26.05 -3.48
C SER A 326 -15.20 -24.61 -3.93
N ALA A 327 -13.95 -24.35 -4.29
CA ALA A 327 -13.39 -23.00 -4.50
C ALA A 327 -13.90 -22.25 -5.75
N LEU A 328 -15.06 -22.61 -6.33
CA LEU A 328 -15.38 -22.26 -7.72
C LEU A 328 -16.70 -21.52 -7.96
N ASN A 329 -17.44 -21.07 -6.96
CA ASN A 329 -18.70 -20.33 -7.19
C ASN A 329 -18.75 -19.00 -6.45
N PHE A 330 -18.03 -18.01 -6.97
CA PHE A 330 -18.21 -16.58 -6.65
C PHE A 330 -18.94 -15.89 -7.81
N ASP A 331 -20.22 -16.24 -8.02
CA ASP A 331 -21.08 -15.46 -8.91
C ASP A 331 -22.00 -14.54 -8.12
N ILE A 332 -21.78 -13.25 -8.36
CA ILE A 332 -22.33 -12.11 -7.67
C ILE A 332 -23.77 -11.86 -8.15
N LYS A 333 -24.75 -12.14 -7.29
CA LYS A 333 -26.12 -11.61 -7.46
C LYS A 333 -26.10 -10.09 -7.26
N LYS A 334 -26.24 -9.34 -8.35
CA LYS A 334 -26.48 -7.89 -8.38
C LYS A 334 -27.86 -7.58 -7.76
N ASN A 335 -27.91 -7.37 -6.45
CA ASN A 335 -29.07 -6.75 -5.80
C ASN A 335 -28.89 -5.23 -5.72
N ASN A 336 -30.01 -4.53 -5.91
CA ASN A 336 -30.23 -3.08 -5.85
C ASN A 336 -29.23 -2.32 -4.97
N ARG A 337 -28.28 -1.61 -5.60
CA ARG A 337 -27.39 -0.68 -4.91
C ARG A 337 -28.19 0.53 -4.46
N THR A 338 -28.47 0.61 -3.16
CA THR A 338 -28.83 1.86 -2.50
C THR A 338 -27.85 2.96 -2.92
N ARG A 339 -28.37 4.17 -3.18
CA ARG A 339 -27.54 5.30 -3.59
C ARG A 339 -26.45 5.50 -2.54
N LYS A 340 -25.21 5.63 -3.00
CA LYS A 340 -24.04 5.84 -2.14
C LYS A 340 -24.29 7.08 -1.26
N PRO A 341 -24.03 7.01 0.06
CA PRO A 341 -24.41 8.09 0.99
C PRO A 341 -23.66 9.40 0.73
N TYR A 342 -22.49 9.31 0.10
CA TYR A 342 -21.66 10.45 -0.29
C TYR A 342 -22.01 11.02 -1.68
N TRP A 343 -23.10 10.58 -2.31
CA TRP A 343 -23.50 11.07 -3.63
C TRP A 343 -24.26 12.39 -3.52
N ASN A 344 -23.59 13.51 -3.84
CA ASN A 344 -24.15 14.87 -3.72
C ASN A 344 -24.60 15.45 -5.09
N VAL A 345 -25.19 16.65 -5.07
CA VAL A 345 -25.70 17.35 -6.26
C VAL A 345 -24.57 17.64 -7.26
N GLU A 346 -23.40 18.02 -6.76
CA GLU A 346 -22.23 18.33 -7.58
C GLU A 346 -21.73 17.10 -8.36
N LEU A 347 -21.64 15.94 -7.69
CA LEU A 347 -21.32 14.66 -8.33
C LEU A 347 -22.35 14.24 -9.36
N ALA A 348 -23.63 14.44 -9.07
CA ALA A 348 -24.70 14.15 -10.01
C ALA A 348 -24.60 15.04 -11.26
N ALA A 349 -24.24 16.31 -11.11
CA ALA A 349 -24.03 17.24 -12.21
C ALA A 349 -22.82 16.82 -13.08
N GLN A 350 -21.67 16.53 -12.45
CA GLN A 350 -20.47 16.07 -13.17
C GLN A 350 -20.68 14.73 -13.87
N TRP A 351 -21.38 13.79 -13.23
CA TRP A 351 -21.74 12.52 -13.87
C TRP A 351 -22.65 12.71 -15.08
N SER A 352 -23.64 13.59 -14.96
CA SER A 352 -24.56 13.92 -16.05
C SER A 352 -23.81 14.58 -17.22
N HIS A 353 -22.86 15.46 -16.92
CA HIS A 353 -21.99 16.07 -17.92
C HIS A 353 -21.14 15.02 -18.66
N ALA A 354 -20.41 14.17 -17.93
CA ALA A 354 -19.60 13.10 -18.52
C ALA A 354 -20.44 12.16 -19.41
N ARG A 355 -21.63 11.78 -18.95
CA ARG A 355 -22.56 10.94 -19.73
C ARG A 355 -23.08 11.65 -20.98
N ASN A 356 -23.28 12.96 -20.94
CA ASN A 356 -23.69 13.72 -22.11
C ASN A 356 -22.56 13.82 -23.14
N CYS A 357 -21.33 14.08 -22.71
CA CYS A 357 -20.15 14.03 -23.57
C CYS A 357 -19.97 12.64 -24.22
N GLU A 358 -20.15 11.56 -23.46
CA GLU A 358 -20.12 10.19 -23.96
C GLU A 358 -21.17 9.97 -25.05
N LYS A 359 -22.42 10.39 -24.82
CA LYS A 359 -23.50 10.29 -25.81
C LYS A 359 -23.19 11.05 -27.10
N LEU A 360 -22.66 12.27 -26.99
CA LEU A 360 -22.30 13.09 -28.16
C LEU A 360 -21.17 12.43 -28.96
N TRP A 361 -20.16 11.91 -28.28
CA TRP A 361 -19.07 11.17 -28.90
C TRP A 361 -19.56 9.91 -29.63
N LEU A 362 -20.39 9.09 -28.96
CA LEU A 362 -20.91 7.85 -29.53
C LEU A 362 -21.84 8.08 -30.73
N LYS A 363 -22.59 9.20 -30.76
CA LYS A 363 -23.50 9.56 -31.86
C LYS A 363 -22.80 10.26 -33.03
N SER A 364 -21.53 10.63 -32.91
CA SER A 364 -20.81 11.35 -33.95
C SER A 364 -20.38 10.42 -35.09
N ASN A 365 -20.89 10.72 -36.29
CA ASN A 365 -20.53 10.02 -37.53
C ASN A 365 -19.36 10.67 -38.29
N SER A 366 -18.92 11.87 -37.86
CA SER A 366 -17.80 12.58 -38.48
C SER A 366 -16.49 12.21 -37.80
N HIS A 367 -15.54 11.69 -38.58
CA HIS A 367 -14.25 11.20 -38.09
C HIS A 367 -13.40 12.32 -37.45
N VAL A 368 -13.50 13.55 -37.95
CA VAL A 368 -12.79 14.73 -37.43
C VAL A 368 -13.40 15.20 -36.10
N ASN A 369 -14.73 15.25 -36.01
CA ASN A 369 -15.40 15.66 -34.77
C ASN A 369 -15.32 14.59 -33.67
N LYS A 370 -15.19 13.32 -34.04
CA LYS A 370 -15.11 12.20 -33.09
C LYS A 370 -13.87 12.27 -32.20
N GLY A 371 -12.74 12.75 -32.72
CA GLY A 371 -11.51 12.95 -31.93
C GLY A 371 -11.68 14.02 -30.85
N LYS A 372 -12.22 15.19 -31.22
CA LYS A 372 -12.52 16.28 -30.28
C LYS A 372 -13.52 15.85 -29.20
N LEU A 373 -14.62 15.22 -29.59
CA LEU A 373 -15.65 14.74 -28.67
C LEU A 373 -15.14 13.63 -27.73
N LYS A 374 -14.21 12.78 -28.20
CA LYS A 374 -13.53 11.80 -27.35
C LYS A 374 -12.69 12.50 -26.28
N SER A 375 -11.91 13.51 -26.67
CA SER A 375 -11.11 14.30 -25.73
C SER A 375 -11.97 15.00 -24.68
N GLU A 376 -13.08 15.60 -25.09
CA GLU A 376 -14.05 16.24 -24.18
C GLU A 376 -14.67 15.23 -23.21
N PHE A 377 -15.05 14.04 -23.69
CA PHE A 377 -15.52 12.95 -22.82
C PHE A 377 -14.45 12.49 -21.81
N CYS A 378 -13.22 12.26 -22.25
CA CYS A 378 -12.12 11.85 -21.37
C CYS A 378 -11.85 12.91 -20.28
N GLN A 379 -11.87 14.20 -20.64
CA GLN A 379 -11.73 15.29 -19.68
C GLN A 379 -12.90 15.34 -18.69
N ALA A 380 -14.15 15.29 -19.17
CA ALA A 380 -15.34 15.28 -18.32
C ALA A 380 -15.34 14.06 -17.36
N ARG A 381 -14.88 12.91 -17.84
CA ARG A 381 -14.74 11.70 -17.03
C ARG A 381 -13.67 11.86 -15.95
N LYS A 382 -12.50 12.43 -16.28
CA LYS A 382 -11.42 12.74 -15.33
C LYS A 382 -11.91 13.68 -14.22
N CYS A 383 -12.60 14.76 -14.58
CA CYS A 383 -13.18 15.70 -13.61
C CYS A 383 -14.19 15.02 -12.68
N PHE A 384 -15.08 14.18 -13.22
CA PHE A 384 -16.01 13.39 -12.41
C PHE A 384 -15.28 12.45 -11.45
N ASP A 385 -14.28 11.71 -11.92
CA ASP A 385 -13.57 10.74 -11.09
C ASP A 385 -12.76 11.42 -9.97
N GLN A 386 -12.15 12.59 -10.24
CA GLN A 386 -11.50 13.43 -9.24
C GLN A 386 -12.49 13.90 -8.16
N LEU A 387 -13.62 14.48 -8.57
CA LEU A 387 -14.65 14.92 -7.63
C LEU A 387 -15.22 13.74 -6.81
N HIS A 388 -15.48 12.60 -7.46
CA HIS A 388 -16.02 11.41 -6.80
C HIS A 388 -15.06 10.88 -5.74
N ARG A 389 -13.74 10.93 -5.99
CA ARG A 389 -12.73 10.57 -5.00
C ARG A 389 -12.72 11.58 -3.85
N LYS A 390 -12.72 12.88 -4.13
CA LYS A 390 -12.73 13.96 -3.12
C LYS A 390 -13.93 13.85 -2.18
N VAL A 391 -15.15 13.81 -2.71
CA VAL A 391 -16.39 13.78 -1.91
C VAL A 391 -16.50 12.48 -1.10
N LYS A 392 -16.07 11.34 -1.67
CA LYS A 392 -16.04 10.07 -0.94
C LYS A 392 -15.10 10.13 0.28
N ARG A 393 -13.97 10.83 0.17
CA ARG A 393 -13.02 11.02 1.28
C ARG A 393 -13.58 11.95 2.33
N GLN A 394 -14.10 13.10 1.93
CA GLN A 394 -14.75 14.05 2.85
C GLN A 394 -15.85 13.38 3.68
N TYR A 395 -16.65 12.51 3.05
CA TYR A 395 -17.66 11.73 3.77
C TYR A 395 -17.05 10.75 4.79
N ARG A 396 -15.96 10.07 4.44
CA ARG A 396 -15.26 9.16 5.37
C ARG A 396 -14.64 9.91 6.54
N GLN A 397 -14.02 11.05 6.27
CA GLN A 397 -13.43 11.91 7.30
C GLN A 397 -14.50 12.44 8.23
N LYS A 398 -15.59 13.00 7.68
CA LYS A 398 -16.71 13.45 8.49
C LYS A 398 -17.26 12.34 9.38
N LEU A 399 -17.36 11.12 8.86
CA LEU A 399 -17.80 9.97 9.65
C LEU A 399 -16.80 9.61 10.76
N GLN A 400 -15.50 9.74 10.49
CA GLN A 400 -14.44 9.53 11.47
C GLN A 400 -14.44 10.63 12.54
N ASP A 401 -14.63 11.89 12.16
CA ASP A 401 -14.74 13.02 13.08
C ASP A 401 -16.00 12.90 13.95
N GLU A 402 -17.15 12.58 13.34
CA GLU A 402 -18.40 12.31 14.05
C GLU A 402 -18.24 11.14 15.04
N LEU A 403 -17.46 10.11 14.69
CA LEU A 403 -17.14 9.02 15.61
C LEU A 403 -16.18 9.48 16.72
N THR A 404 -15.17 10.27 16.40
CA THR A 404 -14.16 10.72 17.35
C THR A 404 -14.80 11.67 18.37
N GLU A 405 -15.54 12.67 17.91
CA GLU A 405 -16.31 13.62 18.74
C GLU A 405 -17.36 12.90 19.61
N LYS A 406 -18.04 11.89 19.06
CA LYS A 406 -19.04 11.12 19.81
C LYS A 406 -18.44 10.21 20.89
N PHE A 407 -17.17 9.83 20.78
CA PHE A 407 -16.54 8.84 21.67
C PHE A 407 -15.31 9.37 22.43
N GLU A 408 -15.10 10.69 22.48
CA GLU A 408 -14.09 11.33 23.34
C GLU A 408 -14.28 11.06 24.85
N CYS A 409 -15.45 10.55 25.28
CA CYS A 409 -15.74 10.20 26.67
C CYS A 409 -16.32 8.77 26.83
N THR A 410 -15.50 7.87 27.38
CA THR A 410 -15.86 6.81 28.36
C THR A 410 -16.85 5.67 28.02
N ASN A 411 -17.07 5.26 26.76
CA ASN A 411 -17.70 3.94 26.53
C ASN A 411 -17.21 3.21 25.27
N SER A 412 -16.16 2.39 25.43
CA SER A 412 -15.61 1.54 24.36
C SER A 412 -16.65 0.58 23.77
N THR A 413 -17.66 0.17 24.55
CA THR A 413 -18.73 -0.73 24.11
C THR A 413 -19.66 -0.06 23.09
N GLU A 414 -19.93 1.22 23.26
CA GLU A 414 -20.79 2.01 22.37
C GLU A 414 -20.07 2.39 21.08
N PHE A 415 -18.76 2.63 21.16
CA PHE A 415 -17.86 2.80 20.02
C PHE A 415 -17.91 1.57 19.09
N TRP A 416 -17.71 0.36 19.64
CA TRP A 416 -17.75 -0.87 18.86
C TRP A 416 -19.15 -1.21 18.32
N LYS A 417 -20.22 -0.90 19.06
CA LYS A 417 -21.60 -1.00 18.55
C LYS A 417 -21.84 -0.08 17.35
N THR A 418 -21.33 1.15 17.38
CA THR A 418 -21.52 2.14 16.30
C THR A 418 -20.67 1.84 15.07
N ILE A 419 -19.41 1.45 15.25
CA ILE A 419 -18.56 0.90 14.17
C ILE A 419 -19.22 -0.34 13.54
N GLY A 420 -19.80 -1.20 14.38
CA GLY A 420 -20.55 -2.38 13.97
C GLY A 420 -21.74 -2.05 13.07
N GLN A 421 -22.37 -0.86 13.20
CA GLN A 421 -23.50 -0.37 12.41
C GLN A 421 -23.09 0.36 11.11
N ILE A 422 -21.84 0.82 11.02
CA ILE A 422 -21.30 1.54 9.84
C ILE A 422 -20.93 0.58 8.69
N GLY A 423 -20.72 -0.70 9.01
CA GLY A 423 -20.68 -1.77 8.01
C GLY A 423 -22.05 -2.02 7.36
N ILE A 424 -22.09 -2.92 6.39
CA ILE A 424 -23.32 -3.40 5.67
C ILE A 424 -24.30 -4.13 6.65
N SER A 425 -24.18 -3.93 7.96
CA SER A 425 -24.93 -4.55 9.05
C SER A 425 -26.28 -3.89 9.32
N ASN A 426 -26.53 -2.65 8.84
CA ASN A 426 -27.87 -2.03 8.87
C ASN A 426 -28.97 -2.87 8.17
N TYR A 427 -28.59 -3.99 7.53
CA TYR A 427 -29.49 -4.95 6.92
C TYR A 427 -29.80 -6.19 7.78
N ARG A 428 -29.28 -6.31 9.01
CA ARG A 428 -29.69 -7.40 9.94
C ARG A 428 -30.74 -6.86 10.90
N GLN A 429 -32.01 -7.05 10.55
CA GLN A 429 -33.15 -6.85 11.44
C GLN A 429 -33.16 -7.93 12.54
N ASN A 430 -32.23 -7.88 13.48
CA ASN A 430 -32.36 -8.65 14.71
C ASN A 430 -32.68 -7.67 15.84
N LYS A 431 -33.94 -7.65 16.28
CA LYS A 431 -34.30 -7.01 17.55
C LYS A 431 -33.60 -7.77 18.66
N ILE A 432 -32.58 -7.18 19.24
CA ILE A 432 -31.99 -7.66 20.49
C ILE A 432 -33.08 -7.51 21.57
N PRO A 433 -33.46 -8.57 22.29
CA PRO A 433 -34.44 -8.45 23.36
C PRO A 433 -33.88 -7.57 24.48
N TRP A 434 -34.69 -6.61 24.93
CA TRP A 434 -34.34 -5.58 25.92
C TRP A 434 -34.33 -6.08 27.38
N ALA A 435 -34.67 -7.35 27.60
CA ALA A 435 -34.68 -7.97 28.91
C ALA A 435 -34.28 -9.44 28.77
N VAL A 436 -33.42 -9.90 29.69
CA VAL A 436 -33.02 -11.31 29.80
C VAL A 436 -33.31 -11.76 31.22
N ILE A 437 -33.92 -12.94 31.36
CA ILE A 437 -34.20 -13.54 32.66
C ILE A 437 -32.93 -14.26 33.12
N ASN A 438 -32.43 -13.95 34.31
CA ASN A 438 -31.27 -14.64 34.86
C ASN A 438 -31.63 -16.04 35.38
N GLU A 439 -30.62 -16.82 35.77
CA GLU A 439 -30.77 -18.21 36.23
C GLU A 439 -31.65 -18.35 37.49
N GLU A 440 -31.90 -17.24 38.20
CA GLU A 440 -32.74 -17.15 39.39
C GLU A 440 -34.21 -16.76 39.06
N GLY A 441 -34.55 -16.59 37.78
CA GLY A 441 -35.90 -16.27 37.32
C GLY A 441 -36.26 -14.78 37.40
N SER A 442 -35.31 -13.90 37.69
CA SER A 442 -35.54 -12.45 37.76
C SER A 442 -35.21 -11.75 36.45
N LEU A 443 -36.04 -10.77 36.10
CA LEU A 443 -35.96 -10.05 34.82
C LEU A 443 -34.88 -8.96 34.91
N VAL A 444 -33.76 -9.15 34.20
CA VAL A 444 -32.69 -8.15 34.12
C VAL A 444 -32.91 -7.32 32.87
N THR A 445 -33.19 -6.04 33.06
CA THR A 445 -33.16 -5.01 32.02
C THR A 445 -31.86 -4.22 32.17
N ASP A 446 -31.15 -4.00 31.06
CA ASP A 446 -29.97 -3.11 31.01
C ASP A 446 -30.43 -1.70 31.44
N PRO A 447 -29.75 -1.01 32.39
CA PRO A 447 -30.13 0.34 32.81
C PRO A 447 -30.06 1.39 31.69
#